data_AF-A0A8X7ZVW8-F1
#
_entry.id   AF-A0A8X7ZVW8-F1
#
_cell.length_a   1.000
_cell.length_b   1.000
_cell.length_c   1.000
_cell.angle_alpha   90.00
_cell.angle_beta   90.00
_cell.angle_gamma   90.00
#
_symmetry.space_group_name_H-M   'P 1'
#
loop_
_entity.id
_entity.type
_entity.pdbx_description
1 polymer ?
#
loop_
_entity_poly.entity_id
_entity_poly.type
_entity_poly.pdbx_seq_one_letter_code
_entity_poly.pdbx_strand_id
1 'polypeptide(L)'
;MAVGGTSGVVHPSTGYTVARTMALAPILAAAMVECLGSTRMIRGRPLHHRVWNGLWPLERRCTREFHSFGMETLPKLDLKGTMRFFDAFFDLDPYYWQGFLSSSLSLGELLLLSFSLFRNASNPSRLDIVTQCPVPLARMVGNLALEAI
;
A
#
# COMPACT_ATOMS: atom_id res chain seq x y z
N MET A 1 3.64 1.65 22.20
CA MET A 1 3.49 0.85 20.98
C MET A 1 2.46 1.53 20.10
N ALA A 2 2.74 1.72 18.81
CA ALA A 2 1.84 2.45 17.92
C ALA A 2 0.76 1.53 17.32
N VAL A 3 -0.46 2.03 17.16
CA VAL A 3 -1.60 1.35 16.53
C VAL A 3 -2.37 2.35 15.66
N GLY A 4 -3.00 1.87 14.58
CA GLY A 4 -3.77 2.70 13.67
C GLY A 4 -2.92 3.76 12.98
N GLY A 5 -3.43 4.98 12.82
CA GLY A 5 -2.71 6.06 12.11
C GLY A 5 -1.28 6.30 12.62
N THR A 6 -1.06 6.19 13.93
CA THR A 6 0.27 6.34 14.55
C THR A 6 1.27 5.25 14.16
N SER A 7 0.78 4.11 13.68
CA SER A 7 1.61 3.00 13.20
C SER A 7 1.88 3.04 11.70
N GLY A 8 1.42 4.08 10.99
CA GLY A 8 1.65 4.28 9.56
C GLY A 8 0.74 3.47 8.64
N VAL A 9 -0.34 2.87 9.17
CA VAL A 9 -1.26 1.99 8.42
C VAL A 9 -2.31 2.74 7.61
N VAL A 10 -2.21 4.08 7.55
CA VAL A 10 -3.03 4.92 6.67
C VAL A 10 -2.80 4.48 5.22
N HIS A 11 -3.86 4.31 4.43
CA HIS A 11 -3.73 4.11 3.00
C HIS A 11 -3.12 5.36 2.36
N PRO A 12 -1.92 5.31 1.76
CA PRO A 12 -1.24 6.52 1.27
C PRO A 12 -2.07 7.31 0.25
N SER A 13 -2.69 6.64 -0.73
CA SER A 13 -3.43 7.33 -1.80
C SER A 13 -4.82 7.86 -1.41
N THR A 14 -5.54 7.22 -0.49
CA THR A 14 -6.94 7.60 -0.13
C THR A 14 -7.06 8.25 1.25
N GLY A 15 -6.06 8.10 2.12
CA GLY A 15 -6.11 8.53 3.52
C GLY A 15 -6.95 7.62 4.43
N TYR A 16 -7.53 6.53 3.91
CA TYR A 16 -8.38 5.64 4.71
C TYR A 16 -7.58 4.85 5.75
N THR A 17 -8.06 4.88 7.00
CA THR A 17 -7.31 4.32 8.14
C THR A 17 -8.18 3.46 9.06
N VAL A 18 -9.46 3.79 9.25
CA VAL A 18 -10.33 3.13 10.23
C VAL A 18 -10.51 1.64 9.90
N ALA A 19 -10.99 1.32 8.70
CA ALA A 19 -11.22 -0.07 8.28
C ALA A 19 -9.93 -0.90 8.33
N ARG A 20 -8.80 -0.34 7.87
CA ARG A 20 -7.49 -1.01 7.93
C ARG A 20 -7.05 -1.27 9.37
N THR A 21 -7.25 -0.31 10.27
CA THR A 21 -6.91 -0.47 11.69
C THR A 21 -7.73 -1.60 12.31
N MET A 22 -9.03 -1.65 12.02
CA MET A 22 -9.92 -2.72 12.49
C MET A 22 -9.53 -4.09 11.93
N ALA A 23 -9.15 -4.17 10.65
CA ALA A 23 -8.68 -5.42 10.04
C ALA A 23 -7.37 -5.94 10.66
N LEU A 24 -6.49 -5.04 11.12
CA LEU A 24 -5.21 -5.40 11.75
C LEU A 24 -5.32 -5.67 13.26
N ALA A 25 -6.36 -5.17 13.92
CA ALA A 25 -6.59 -5.37 15.35
C ALA A 25 -6.54 -6.84 15.80
N PRO A 26 -7.22 -7.81 15.14
CA PRO A 26 -7.15 -9.22 15.56
C PRO A 26 -5.74 -9.82 15.38
N ILE A 27 -5.01 -9.43 14.33
CA ILE A 27 -3.63 -9.88 14.10
C ILE A 27 -2.72 -9.39 15.23
N LEU A 28 -2.88 -8.13 15.61
CA LEU A 28 -2.15 -7.52 16.71
C LEU A 28 -2.43 -8.22 18.03
N ALA A 29 -3.71 -8.44 18.33
CA ALA A 29 -4.16 -9.09 19.55
C ALA A 29 -3.63 -10.53 19.64
N ALA A 30 -3.69 -11.30 18.55
CA ALA A 30 -3.14 -12.65 18.50
C ALA A 30 -1.64 -12.68 18.78
N ALA A 31 -0.85 -11.78 18.17
CA ALA A 31 0.58 -11.68 18.42
C ALA A 31 0.90 -11.30 19.88
N MET A 32 0.09 -10.44 20.50
CA MET A 32 0.22 -10.10 21.92
C MET A 32 -0.10 -11.29 22.83
N VAL A 33 -1.21 -11.99 22.56
CA VAL A 33 -1.62 -13.17 23.33
C VAL A 33 -0.58 -14.28 23.23
N GLU A 34 -0.01 -14.54 22.06
CA GLU A 34 1.06 -15.54 21.88
C GLU A 34 2.30 -15.20 22.72
N CYS A 35 2.70 -13.93 22.72
CA CYS A 35 3.88 -13.48 23.46
C CYS A 35 3.67 -13.48 24.98
N LEU A 36 2.50 -13.06 25.43
CA LEU A 36 2.19 -12.90 26.85
C LEU A 36 1.66 -14.19 27.50
N GLY A 37 1.03 -15.07 26.71
CA GLY A 37 0.44 -16.33 27.17
C GLY A 37 1.36 -17.56 27.10
N SER A 38 2.57 -17.43 26.53
CA SER A 38 3.56 -18.50 26.51
C SER A 38 4.09 -18.85 27.91
N THR A 39 4.45 -20.12 28.14
CA THR A 39 5.12 -20.63 29.35
C THR A 39 6.30 -19.75 29.77
N ARG A 40 7.00 -19.17 28.79
CA ARG A 40 7.96 -18.10 29.00
C ARG A 40 7.44 -16.80 28.40
N MET A 41 6.93 -15.93 29.26
CA MET A 41 6.39 -14.64 28.86
C MET A 41 7.44 -13.76 28.17
N ILE A 42 7.11 -13.29 26.96
CA ILE A 42 7.94 -12.38 26.18
C ILE A 42 7.47 -10.95 26.45
N ARG A 43 8.36 -10.07 26.94
CA ARG A 43 8.08 -8.68 27.32
C ARG A 43 9.07 -7.71 26.71
N GLY A 44 8.76 -6.41 26.75
CA GLY A 44 9.68 -5.35 26.34
C GLY A 44 9.98 -5.35 24.83
N ARG A 45 11.25 -5.17 24.45
CA ARG A 45 11.66 -5.05 23.03
C ARG A 45 11.31 -6.29 22.19
N PRO A 46 11.52 -7.54 22.65
CA PRO A 46 11.12 -8.73 21.90
C PRO A 46 9.62 -8.80 21.58
N LEU A 47 8.76 -8.44 22.55
CA LEU A 47 7.30 -8.35 22.33
C LEU A 47 7.01 -7.30 21.26
N HIS A 48 7.56 -6.10 21.42
CA HIS A 48 7.37 -5.01 20.46
C HIS A 48 7.79 -5.43 19.05
N HIS A 49 8.95 -6.08 18.90
CA HIS A 49 9.47 -6.55 17.61
C HIS A 49 8.53 -7.58 16.96
N ARG A 50 8.07 -8.58 17.72
CA ARG A 50 7.11 -9.58 17.20
C ARG A 50 5.82 -8.93 16.72
N VAL A 51 5.23 -8.07 17.54
CA VAL A 51 3.95 -7.46 17.19
C VAL A 51 4.11 -6.45 16.05
N TRP A 52 5.22 -5.70 16.01
CA TRP A 52 5.55 -4.80 14.89
C TRP A 52 5.72 -5.56 13.58
N ASN A 53 6.37 -6.73 13.59
CA ASN A 53 6.52 -7.56 12.40
C ASN A 53 5.21 -8.21 11.95
N GLY A 54 4.30 -8.54 12.88
CA GLY A 54 2.94 -8.97 12.53
C GLY A 54 2.12 -7.85 11.88
N LEU A 55 2.34 -6.60 12.33
CA LEU A 55 1.71 -5.41 11.75
C LEU A 55 2.29 -5.03 10.39
N TRP A 56 3.60 -5.17 10.20
CA TRP A 56 4.33 -4.83 8.97
C TRP A 56 5.11 -6.02 8.43
N PRO A 57 4.44 -7.06 7.93
CA PRO A 57 5.08 -8.12 7.15
C PRO A 57 5.60 -7.55 5.83
N LEU A 58 6.58 -8.23 5.23
CA LEU A 58 7.24 -7.82 4.00
C LEU A 58 6.25 -7.38 2.91
N GLU A 59 5.27 -8.23 2.60
CA GLU A 59 4.28 -7.94 1.57
C GLU A 59 3.51 -6.63 1.83
N ARG A 60 3.16 -6.34 3.09
CA ARG A 60 2.43 -5.11 3.44
C ARG A 60 3.29 -3.85 3.30
N ARG A 61 4.60 -3.98 3.50
CA ARG A 61 5.55 -2.89 3.24
C ARG A 61 5.66 -2.65 1.74
N CYS A 62 5.81 -3.72 0.95
CA CYS A 62 5.85 -3.62 -0.51
C CYS A 62 4.57 -3.02 -1.11
N THR A 63 3.38 -3.49 -0.70
CA THR A 63 2.10 -2.95 -1.18
C THR A 63 1.91 -1.49 -0.76
N ARG A 64 2.40 -1.09 0.42
CA ARG A 64 2.41 0.31 0.85
C ARG A 64 3.23 1.19 -0.10
N GLU A 65 4.38 0.71 -0.59
CA GLU A 65 5.18 1.48 -1.56
C GLU A 65 4.44 1.72 -2.88
N PHE A 66 3.63 0.76 -3.35
CA PHE A 66 2.75 0.95 -4.50
C PHE A 66 1.69 2.04 -4.26
N HIS A 67 1.05 2.02 -3.09
CA HIS A 67 0.08 3.06 -2.77
C HIS A 67 0.76 4.43 -2.58
N SER A 68 1.98 4.47 -2.02
CA SER A 68 2.78 5.70 -1.92
C SER A 68 3.13 6.25 -3.29
N PHE A 69 3.49 5.39 -4.24
CA PHE A 69 3.69 5.79 -5.64
C PHE A 69 2.44 6.47 -6.22
N GLY A 70 1.25 5.91 -6.00
CA GLY A 70 -0.01 6.54 -6.42
C GLY A 70 -0.25 7.90 -5.76
N MET A 71 0.04 8.03 -4.46
CA MET A 71 -0.08 9.29 -3.70
C MET A 71 0.85 10.38 -4.21
N GLU A 72 2.07 10.02 -4.61
CA GLU A 72 3.04 10.97 -5.17
C GLU A 72 2.78 11.32 -6.65
N THR A 73 2.09 10.44 -7.37
CA THR A 73 1.83 10.55 -8.81
C THR A 73 0.59 11.38 -9.13
N LEU A 74 -0.53 11.10 -8.45
CA LEU A 74 -1.81 11.76 -8.72
C LEU A 74 -1.73 13.31 -8.68
N PRO A 75 -1.06 13.94 -7.71
CA PRO A 75 -0.97 15.40 -7.64
C PRO A 75 -0.15 16.06 -8.78
N LYS A 76 0.61 15.27 -9.55
CA LYS A 76 1.45 15.80 -10.64
C LYS A 76 0.67 15.98 -11.95
N LEU A 77 -0.44 15.27 -12.09
CA LEU A 77 -1.29 15.35 -13.27
C LEU A 77 -2.08 16.67 -13.27
N ASP A 78 -2.26 17.27 -14.44
CA ASP A 78 -3.17 18.40 -14.60
C ASP A 78 -4.64 17.93 -14.51
N LEU A 79 -5.60 18.86 -14.58
CA LEU A 79 -7.03 18.52 -14.49
C LEU A 79 -7.44 17.49 -15.54
N LYS A 80 -7.00 17.66 -16.79
CA LYS A 80 -7.34 16.74 -17.89
C LYS A 80 -6.69 15.38 -17.69
N GLY A 81 -5.42 15.34 -17.30
CA GLY A 81 -4.68 14.12 -16.99
C GLY A 81 -5.31 13.34 -15.84
N THR A 82 -5.74 14.04 -14.80
CA THR A 82 -6.43 13.46 -13.65
C THR A 82 -7.78 12.83 -14.05
N MET A 83 -8.58 13.53 -14.85
CA MET A 83 -9.85 12.97 -15.36
C MET A 83 -9.61 11.71 -16.20
N ARG A 84 -8.68 11.77 -17.18
CA ARG A 84 -8.33 10.60 -18.00
C ARG A 84 -7.81 9.43 -17.17
N PHE A 85 -7.05 9.70 -16.11
CA PHE A 85 -6.56 8.68 -15.19
C PHE A 85 -7.73 7.99 -14.50
N PHE A 86 -8.66 8.74 -13.91
CA PHE A 86 -9.80 8.16 -13.20
C PHE A 86 -10.76 7.44 -14.14
N ASP A 87 -10.98 7.96 -15.36
CA ASP A 87 -11.75 7.25 -16.40
C ASP A 87 -11.14 5.87 -16.67
N ALA A 88 -9.82 5.81 -16.93
CA ALA A 88 -9.13 4.55 -17.17
C ALA A 88 -9.08 3.64 -15.93
N PHE A 89 -9.00 4.21 -14.72
CA PHE A 89 -8.95 3.48 -13.46
C PHE A 89 -10.29 2.82 -13.11
N PHE A 90 -11.40 3.54 -13.29
CA PHE A 90 -12.74 3.02 -13.01
C PHE A 90 -13.31 2.14 -14.13
N ASP A 91 -12.72 2.21 -15.33
CA ASP A 91 -12.99 1.28 -16.46
C ASP A 91 -12.34 -0.11 -16.27
N LEU A 92 -11.40 -0.26 -15.32
CA LEU A 92 -10.87 -1.57 -14.95
C LEU A 92 -11.94 -2.47 -14.33
N ASP A 93 -11.70 -3.78 -14.34
CA ASP A 93 -12.55 -4.73 -13.63
C ASP A 93 -12.76 -4.26 -12.17
N PRO A 94 -14.02 -4.25 -11.67
CA PRO A 94 -14.34 -3.81 -10.32
C PRO A 94 -13.48 -4.41 -9.22
N TYR A 95 -13.02 -5.64 -9.39
CA TYR A 95 -12.10 -6.29 -8.49
C TYR A 95 -10.84 -5.45 -8.22
N TYR A 96 -10.23 -4.86 -9.26
CA TYR A 96 -8.98 -4.13 -9.14
C TYR A 96 -9.16 -2.77 -8.46
N TRP A 97 -10.08 -1.93 -8.94
CA TRP A 97 -10.21 -0.59 -8.35
C TRP A 97 -10.79 -0.64 -6.93
N GLN A 98 -11.72 -1.57 -6.64
CA GLN A 98 -12.23 -1.76 -5.28
C GLN A 98 -11.13 -2.29 -4.36
N GLY A 99 -10.37 -3.27 -4.82
CA GLY A 99 -9.28 -3.85 -4.05
C GLY A 99 -8.15 -2.84 -3.78
N PHE A 100 -7.86 -1.97 -4.73
CA PHE A 100 -6.89 -0.88 -4.53
C PHE A 100 -7.37 0.04 -3.42
N LEU A 101 -8.60 0.56 -3.50
CA LEU A 101 -9.16 1.51 -2.52
C LEU A 101 -9.31 0.92 -1.11
N SER A 102 -9.53 -0.40 -1.02
CA SER A 102 -9.66 -1.13 0.25
C SER A 102 -8.32 -1.64 0.80
N SER A 103 -7.21 -1.51 0.04
CA SER A 103 -5.93 -2.18 0.30
C SER A 103 -6.04 -3.70 0.48
N SER A 104 -6.90 -4.37 -0.30
CA SER A 104 -7.04 -5.83 -0.26
C SER A 104 -6.23 -6.57 -1.32
N LEU A 105 -5.63 -5.85 -2.28
CA LEU A 105 -4.81 -6.46 -3.34
C LEU A 105 -3.43 -6.88 -2.82
N SER A 106 -2.99 -8.04 -3.29
CA SER A 106 -1.60 -8.50 -3.18
C SER A 106 -0.67 -7.66 -4.04
N LEU A 107 0.65 -7.81 -3.81
CA LEU A 107 1.67 -7.13 -4.61
C LEU A 107 1.56 -7.47 -6.11
N GLY A 108 1.28 -8.74 -6.43
CA GLY A 108 1.10 -9.20 -7.82
C GLY A 108 -0.12 -8.57 -8.48
N GLU A 109 -1.22 -8.44 -7.76
CA GLU A 109 -2.43 -7.80 -8.27
C GLU A 109 -2.26 -6.29 -8.45
N LEU A 110 -1.48 -5.63 -7.59
CA LEU A 110 -1.13 -4.22 -7.79
C LEU A 110 -0.26 -4.00 -9.04
N LEU A 111 0.65 -4.93 -9.34
CA LEU A 111 1.41 -4.94 -10.59
C LEU A 111 0.50 -5.13 -11.80
N LEU A 112 -0.43 -6.08 -11.74
CA LEU A 112 -1.41 -6.33 -12.80
C LEU A 112 -2.36 -5.15 -13.00
N LEU A 113 -2.81 -4.52 -11.91
CA LEU A 113 -3.59 -3.28 -11.94
C LEU A 113 -2.80 -2.18 -12.63
N SER A 114 -1.55 -1.97 -12.22
CA SER A 114 -0.68 -0.92 -12.77
C SER A 114 -0.43 -1.14 -14.26
N PHE A 115 -0.19 -2.39 -14.68
CA PHE A 115 -0.04 -2.76 -16.08
C PHE A 115 -1.33 -2.57 -16.88
N SER A 116 -2.47 -2.98 -16.34
CA SER A 116 -3.79 -2.85 -16.97
C SER A 116 -4.18 -1.39 -17.13
N LEU A 117 -3.93 -0.58 -16.10
CA LEU A 117 -4.13 0.86 -16.11
C LEU A 117 -3.25 1.53 -17.18
N PHE A 118 -1.96 1.19 -17.23
CA PHE A 118 -1.07 1.73 -18.25
C PHE A 118 -1.51 1.33 -19.66
N ARG A 119 -1.99 0.08 -19.84
CA ARG A 119 -2.51 -0.41 -21.12
C ARG A 119 -3.84 0.25 -21.52
N ASN A 120 -4.75 0.53 -20.59
CA ASN A 120 -6.00 1.24 -20.91
C ASN A 120 -5.82 2.77 -20.97
N ALA A 121 -4.74 3.31 -20.41
CA ALA A 121 -4.47 4.74 -20.44
C ALA A 121 -4.27 5.25 -21.88
N SER A 122 -4.84 6.41 -22.16
CA SER A 122 -4.63 7.14 -23.42
C SER A 122 -3.14 7.45 -23.64
N ASN A 123 -2.69 7.52 -24.90
CA ASN A 123 -1.31 7.90 -25.24
C ASN A 123 -0.78 9.15 -24.52
N PRO A 124 -1.53 10.27 -24.40
CA PRO A 124 -1.07 11.42 -23.62
C PRO A 124 -0.93 11.09 -22.12
N SER A 125 -1.87 10.35 -21.52
CA SER A 125 -1.74 9.92 -20.12
C SER A 125 -0.52 9.02 -19.88
N ARG A 126 -0.17 8.14 -20.83
CA ARG A 126 1.05 7.32 -20.73
C ARG A 126 2.30 8.19 -20.77
N LEU A 127 2.34 9.20 -21.64
CA LEU A 127 3.45 10.17 -21.70
C LEU A 127 3.55 10.98 -20.41
N ASP A 128 2.42 11.44 -19.86
CA ASP A 128 2.37 12.16 -18.58
C ASP A 128 2.96 11.30 -17.45
N ILE A 129 2.56 10.03 -17.36
CA ILE A 129 3.09 9.09 -16.36
C ILE A 129 4.60 8.91 -16.52
N VAL A 130 5.07 8.63 -17.74
CA VAL A 130 6.50 8.36 -18.01
C VAL A 130 7.36 9.60 -17.73
N THR A 131 6.87 10.79 -18.06
CA THR A 131 7.65 12.03 -17.94
C THR A 131 7.57 12.68 -16.55
N GLN A 132 6.43 12.60 -15.88
CA GLN A 132 6.20 13.28 -14.60
C GLN A 132 6.43 12.38 -13.38
N CYS A 133 6.45 11.06 -13.57
CA CYS A 133 6.57 10.10 -12.47
C CYS A 133 7.89 9.30 -12.40
N PRO A 134 9.02 9.67 -13.04
CA PRO A 134 10.22 8.84 -12.99
C PRO A 134 10.82 8.78 -11.58
N VAL A 135 10.75 9.87 -10.82
CA VAL A 135 11.29 9.93 -9.45
C VAL A 135 10.47 9.07 -8.46
N PRO A 136 9.12 9.21 -8.36
CA PRO A 136 8.31 8.32 -7.53
C PRO A 136 8.46 6.84 -7.92
N LEU A 137 8.55 6.54 -9.21
CA LEU A 137 8.72 5.18 -9.70
C LEU A 137 10.07 4.61 -9.27
N ALA A 138 11.17 5.36 -9.47
CA ALA A 138 12.50 4.96 -9.03
C ALA A 138 12.57 4.76 -7.50
N ARG A 139 11.89 5.61 -6.73
CA ARG A 139 11.77 5.47 -5.27
C ARG A 139 11.04 4.20 -4.88
N MET A 140 9.89 3.92 -5.50
CA MET A 140 9.12 2.70 -5.26
C MET A 140 9.98 1.47 -5.54
N VAL A 141 10.64 1.41 -6.71
CA VAL A 141 11.51 0.28 -7.09
C VAL A 141 12.69 0.13 -6.12
N GLY A 142 13.33 1.24 -5.73
CA GLY A 142 14.40 1.23 -4.75
C GLY A 142 13.95 0.70 -3.38
N ASN A 143 12.79 1.15 -2.89
CA ASN A 143 12.24 0.69 -1.61
C ASN A 143 11.83 -0.79 -1.66
N LEU A 144 11.26 -1.25 -2.78
CA LEU A 144 10.95 -2.68 -2.98
C LEU A 144 12.22 -3.54 -2.95
N ALA A 145 13.30 -3.08 -3.57
CA ALA A 145 14.59 -3.77 -3.54
C ALA A 145 15.18 -3.79 -2.12
N LEU A 146 15.05 -2.71 -1.35
CA LEU A 146 15.53 -2.64 0.03
C LEU A 146 14.74 -3.55 0.97
N GLU A 147 13.43 -3.66 0.80
CA GLU A 147 12.60 -4.55 1.63
C GLU A 147 12.81 -6.03 1.29
N ALA A 148 13.31 -6.34 0.08
CA ALA A 148 13.59 -7.72 -0.35
C ALA A 148 14.93 -8.30 0.15
N ILE A 149 15.78 -7.49 0.81
CA ILE A 149 17.10 -7.86 1.36
C ILE A 149 16.98 -8.09 2.88
#